data_AF-A0A812M436-F1
#
_entry.id   AF-A0A812M436-F1
#
_cell.length_a   1.000
_cell.length_b   1.000
_cell.length_c   1.000
_cell.angle_alpha   90.00
_cell.angle_beta   90.00
_cell.angle_gamma   90.00
#
_symmetry.space_group_name_H-M   'P 1'
#
loop_
_entity.id
_entity.type
_entity.pdbx_description
1 polymer ?
#
loop_
_entity_poly.entity_id
_entity_poly.type
_entity_poly.pdbx_seq_one_letter_code
_entity_poly.pdbx_strand_id
1 'polypeptide(L)'
;ESLQTLTDELETEIMPALSSLDRFPAAADRFCELLDTVWNEHSAAGRAQLEAFVQQKCFKAVQVFARQTLMCPDLAFNGIASEKMSAWLRRLVAASWCWSPHQRQALQEMSELAQLVCGGKDSQVDEVDSDFHRRIRSVLLERTVRFVVVLEGVRNSANQQMILRTCEAVGIQEVWLVPPPSGAKYRATMVRSRHASRGAERFLTLRRFANVEEVAACCKAEARELWASYCPPRTEVSDAAAVAVPLVRGSVPSPLPRLALVLGTEGDGISPELLGKANLAVYLPMHGFMQSLNVAVACGMLLQRLFDLCPEARGDMPSNVQEHLAAMLHGLRLARNDVGDDDEGIPEGLL
;
A
#
# COMPACT_ATOMS: atom_id res chain seq x y z
N GLU A 1 -5.53 -35.29 22.21
CA GLU A 1 -4.60 -34.90 23.29
C GLU A 1 -5.34 -34.24 24.45
N SER A 2 -4.64 -33.86 25.53
CA SER A 2 -5.19 -32.91 26.49
C SER A 2 -5.37 -31.54 25.83
N LEU A 3 -6.42 -30.80 26.19
CA LEU A 3 -6.77 -29.48 25.67
C LEU A 3 -5.61 -28.47 25.84
N GLN A 4 -4.80 -28.67 26.89
CA GLN A 4 -3.57 -27.91 27.14
C GLN A 4 -2.51 -28.14 26.05
N THR A 5 -2.29 -29.39 25.64
CA THR A 5 -1.31 -29.74 24.60
C THR A 5 -1.69 -29.13 23.24
N LEU A 6 -2.99 -29.14 22.91
CA LEU A 6 -3.51 -28.51 21.68
C LEU A 6 -3.34 -26.99 21.71
N THR A 7 -3.53 -26.39 22.88
CA THR A 7 -3.36 -24.95 23.09
C THR A 7 -1.90 -24.53 22.93
N ASP A 8 -0.98 -25.30 23.51
CA ASP A 8 0.46 -25.02 23.45
C ASP A 8 1.00 -25.19 22.01
N GLU A 9 0.58 -26.23 21.27
CA GLU A 9 0.93 -26.43 19.85
C GLU A 9 0.45 -25.25 18.99
N LEU A 10 -0.78 -24.77 19.22
CA LEU A 10 -1.36 -23.68 18.46
C LEU A 10 -0.64 -22.35 18.70
N GLU A 11 -0.23 -22.06 19.93
CA GLU A 11 0.48 -20.82 20.27
C GLU A 11 1.96 -20.82 19.85
N THR A 12 2.65 -21.95 20.02
CA THR A 12 4.12 -22.00 19.85
C THR A 12 4.56 -22.39 18.45
N GLU A 13 3.78 -23.22 17.74
CA GLU A 13 4.18 -23.74 16.44
C GLU A 13 3.32 -23.17 15.30
N ILE A 14 2.00 -23.23 15.44
CA ILE A 14 1.08 -22.94 14.33
C ILE A 14 0.91 -21.44 14.12
N MET A 15 0.61 -20.67 15.18
CA MET A 15 0.41 -19.22 15.06
C MET A 15 1.60 -18.45 14.43
N PRO A 16 2.85 -18.73 14.85
CA PRO A 16 4.02 -18.14 14.19
C PRO A 16 4.19 -18.61 12.74
N ALA A 17 3.86 -19.87 12.45
CA ALA A 17 3.96 -20.44 11.10
C ALA A 17 2.86 -19.91 10.16
N LEU A 18 1.67 -19.58 10.67
CA LEU A 18 0.59 -18.93 9.90
C LEU A 18 0.94 -17.51 9.46
N SER A 19 1.94 -16.89 10.09
CA SER A 19 2.44 -15.56 9.68
C SER A 19 3.60 -15.65 8.66
N SER A 20 4.05 -16.88 8.32
CA SER A 20 5.22 -17.17 7.50
C SER A 20 4.81 -17.81 6.18
N LEU A 21 5.03 -17.15 5.04
CA LEU A 21 4.61 -17.64 3.71
C LEU A 21 5.11 -19.07 3.42
N ASP A 22 6.37 -19.38 3.72
CA ASP A 22 6.97 -20.70 3.44
C ASP A 22 6.39 -21.85 4.27
N ARG A 23 5.92 -21.55 5.49
CA ARG A 23 5.39 -22.55 6.44
C ARG A 23 3.88 -22.57 6.49
N PHE A 24 3.24 -21.64 5.77
CA PHE A 24 1.82 -21.45 5.76
C PHE A 24 1.02 -22.69 5.32
N PRO A 25 1.36 -23.39 4.21
CA PRO A 25 0.54 -24.51 3.74
C PRO A 25 0.41 -25.66 4.76
N ALA A 26 1.52 -26.05 5.39
CA ALA A 26 1.52 -27.11 6.40
C ALA A 26 0.84 -26.67 7.71
N ALA A 27 1.06 -25.42 8.12
CA ALA A 27 0.41 -24.85 9.29
C ALA A 27 -1.10 -24.65 9.09
N ALA A 28 -1.53 -24.37 7.85
CA ALA A 28 -2.93 -24.21 7.45
C ALA A 28 -3.76 -25.48 7.62
N ASP A 29 -3.26 -26.59 7.07
CA ASP A 29 -3.93 -27.89 7.17
C ASP A 29 -3.98 -28.35 8.63
N ARG A 30 -2.86 -28.23 9.36
CA ARG A 30 -2.80 -28.60 10.77
C ARG A 30 -3.73 -27.73 11.63
N PHE A 31 -3.81 -26.43 11.35
CA PHE A 31 -4.77 -25.54 12.01
C PHE A 31 -6.21 -25.98 11.75
N CYS A 32 -6.58 -26.33 10.53
CA CYS A 32 -7.93 -26.81 10.20
C CYS A 32 -8.25 -28.15 10.92
N GLU A 33 -7.31 -29.09 10.97
CA GLU A 33 -7.47 -30.36 11.71
C GLU A 33 -7.70 -30.15 13.21
N LEU A 34 -6.95 -29.23 13.82
CA LEU A 34 -7.13 -28.86 15.22
C LEU A 34 -8.51 -28.26 15.45
N LEU A 35 -8.95 -27.37 14.55
CA LEU A 35 -10.25 -26.74 14.64
C LEU A 35 -11.41 -27.74 14.48
N ASP A 36 -11.28 -28.74 13.62
CA ASP A 36 -12.26 -29.83 13.50
C ASP A 36 -12.26 -30.75 14.73
N THR A 37 -11.09 -31.04 15.30
CA THR A 37 -10.96 -31.83 16.54
C THR A 37 -11.63 -31.13 17.72
N VAL A 38 -11.39 -29.82 17.84
CA VAL A 38 -12.03 -28.89 18.79
C VAL A 38 -13.55 -28.88 18.60
N TRP A 39 -14.02 -28.75 17.35
CA TRP A 39 -15.44 -28.70 17.05
C TRP A 39 -16.21 -29.97 17.42
N ASN A 40 -15.55 -31.12 17.28
CA ASN A 40 -16.13 -32.43 17.53
C ASN A 40 -16.01 -32.86 19.01
N GLU A 41 -15.64 -31.97 19.93
CA GLU A 41 -15.61 -32.24 21.37
C GLU A 41 -17.03 -32.22 21.97
N HIS A 42 -17.46 -33.36 22.53
CA HIS A 42 -18.84 -33.57 22.98
C HIS A 42 -19.06 -33.28 24.47
N SER A 43 -18.00 -33.03 25.26
CA SER A 43 -18.12 -32.78 26.69
C SER A 43 -18.50 -31.31 27.00
N ALA A 44 -19.49 -31.11 27.88
CA ALA A 44 -19.96 -29.77 28.26
C ALA A 44 -18.86 -28.92 28.96
N ALA A 45 -17.98 -29.56 29.73
CA ALA A 45 -16.84 -28.90 30.38
C ALA A 45 -15.73 -28.52 29.37
N GLY A 46 -15.49 -29.37 28.36
CA GLY A 46 -14.54 -29.08 27.28
C GLY A 46 -15.00 -27.90 26.42
N ARG A 47 -16.30 -27.80 26.13
CA ARG A 47 -16.88 -26.71 25.32
C ARG A 47 -16.65 -25.31 25.91
N ALA A 48 -16.86 -25.12 27.21
CA ALA A 48 -16.68 -23.80 27.84
C ALA A 48 -15.21 -23.35 27.85
N GLN A 49 -14.27 -24.26 28.08
CA GLN A 49 -12.83 -23.96 28.01
C GLN A 49 -12.38 -23.67 26.57
N LEU A 50 -12.91 -24.41 25.60
CA LEU A 50 -12.71 -24.17 24.17
C LEU A 50 -13.23 -22.81 23.72
N GLU A 51 -14.43 -22.43 24.15
CA GLU A 51 -15.07 -21.17 23.75
C GLU A 51 -14.22 -19.96 24.17
N ALA A 52 -13.72 -19.95 25.40
CA ALA A 52 -12.83 -18.90 25.88
C ALA A 52 -11.51 -18.85 25.11
N PHE A 53 -10.92 -20.02 24.82
CA PHE A 53 -9.69 -20.14 24.04
C PHE A 53 -9.87 -19.62 22.61
N VAL A 54 -10.94 -20.04 21.92
CA VAL A 54 -11.18 -19.66 20.53
C VAL A 54 -11.50 -18.18 20.39
N GLN A 55 -12.25 -17.61 21.34
CA GLN A 55 -12.58 -16.18 21.34
C GLN A 55 -11.36 -15.28 21.56
N GLN A 56 -10.40 -15.70 22.41
CA GLN A 56 -9.25 -14.87 22.77
C GLN A 56 -8.04 -15.10 21.88
N LYS A 57 -7.75 -16.36 21.52
CA LYS A 57 -6.48 -16.75 20.88
C LYS A 57 -6.68 -17.15 19.42
N CYS A 58 -7.69 -17.96 19.12
CA CYS A 58 -7.93 -18.37 17.73
C CYS A 58 -8.50 -17.25 16.86
N PHE A 59 -9.23 -16.27 17.40
CA PHE A 59 -9.75 -15.18 16.56
C PHE A 59 -8.63 -14.41 15.84
N LYS A 60 -7.51 -14.13 16.52
CA LYS A 60 -6.33 -13.52 15.91
C LYS A 60 -5.66 -14.46 14.90
N ALA A 61 -5.65 -15.75 15.17
CA ALA A 61 -5.19 -16.79 14.24
C ALA A 61 -6.00 -16.80 12.96
N VAL A 62 -7.32 -16.80 13.09
CA VAL A 62 -8.28 -16.80 11.99
C VAL A 62 -8.15 -15.53 11.17
N GLN A 63 -7.92 -14.37 11.79
CA GLN A 63 -7.67 -13.12 11.06
C GLN A 63 -6.37 -13.17 10.25
N VAL A 64 -5.27 -13.66 10.84
CA VAL A 64 -3.98 -13.81 10.14
C VAL A 64 -4.11 -14.85 9.03
N PHE A 65 -4.78 -15.97 9.32
CA PHE A 65 -5.01 -17.07 8.39
C PHE A 65 -5.88 -16.66 7.21
N ALA A 66 -7.02 -16.02 7.47
CA ALA A 66 -7.91 -15.49 6.45
C ALA A 66 -7.18 -14.45 5.60
N ARG A 67 -6.43 -13.54 6.24
CA ARG A 67 -5.60 -12.56 5.52
C ARG A 67 -4.59 -13.25 4.59
N GLN A 68 -3.84 -14.24 5.07
CA GLN A 68 -2.83 -14.92 4.25
C GLN A 68 -3.44 -15.82 3.16
N THR A 69 -4.54 -16.52 3.45
CA THR A 69 -5.26 -17.38 2.49
C THR A 69 -5.94 -16.56 1.39
N LEU A 70 -6.52 -15.41 1.74
CA LEU A 70 -7.18 -14.49 0.80
C LEU A 70 -6.18 -13.63 0.02
N MET A 71 -4.95 -13.45 0.53
CA MET A 71 -3.91 -12.59 -0.07
C MET A 71 -2.82 -13.35 -0.83
N CYS A 72 -2.79 -14.69 -0.79
CA CYS A 72 -1.78 -15.48 -1.50
C CYS A 72 -2.41 -16.34 -2.61
N PRO A 73 -2.29 -15.94 -3.89
CA PRO A 73 -2.89 -16.64 -5.02
C PRO A 73 -2.45 -18.10 -5.10
N ASP A 74 -1.15 -18.42 -4.92
CA ASP A 74 -0.65 -19.79 -5.05
C ASP A 74 -1.23 -20.77 -3.99
N LEU A 75 -1.70 -20.23 -2.86
CA LEU A 75 -2.41 -20.98 -1.81
C LEU A 75 -3.93 -21.05 -2.05
N ALA A 76 -4.51 -20.01 -2.64
CA ALA A 76 -5.88 -20.03 -3.14
C ALA A 76 -6.05 -20.99 -4.34
N PHE A 77 -5.03 -21.08 -5.21
CA PHE A 77 -4.97 -21.95 -6.40
C PHE A 77 -4.79 -23.43 -6.06
N ASN A 78 -4.25 -23.78 -4.87
CA ASN A 78 -4.17 -25.16 -4.41
C ASN A 78 -5.48 -25.70 -3.80
N GLY A 79 -6.54 -24.89 -3.75
CA GLY A 79 -7.96 -25.29 -3.60
C GLY A 79 -8.41 -25.94 -2.27
N ILE A 80 -7.54 -26.70 -1.61
CA ILE A 80 -7.93 -27.54 -0.47
C ILE A 80 -8.01 -26.72 0.82
N ALA A 81 -7.04 -25.85 1.08
CA ALA A 81 -7.02 -25.03 2.30
C ALA A 81 -8.06 -23.90 2.25
N SER A 82 -8.28 -23.31 1.07
CA SER A 82 -9.27 -22.25 0.85
C SER A 82 -10.71 -22.78 0.95
N GLU A 83 -11.04 -23.93 0.34
CA GLU A 83 -12.35 -24.56 0.47
C GLU A 83 -12.65 -25.01 1.90
N LYS A 84 -11.69 -25.67 2.58
CA LYS A 84 -11.82 -26.07 3.99
C LYS A 84 -12.06 -24.86 4.90
N MET A 85 -11.30 -23.77 4.70
CA MET A 85 -11.46 -22.54 5.48
C MET A 85 -12.80 -21.86 5.23
N SER A 86 -13.22 -21.76 3.96
CA SER A 86 -14.53 -21.22 3.58
C SER A 86 -15.66 -22.03 4.23
N ALA A 87 -15.55 -23.36 4.23
CA ALA A 87 -16.51 -24.24 4.91
C ALA A 87 -16.50 -24.05 6.44
N TRP A 88 -15.32 -23.84 7.01
CA TRP A 88 -15.16 -23.66 8.45
C TRP A 88 -15.66 -22.30 8.94
N LEU A 89 -15.36 -21.21 8.23
CA LEU A 89 -15.88 -19.86 8.52
C LEU A 89 -17.42 -19.85 8.47
N ARG A 90 -18.02 -20.52 7.48
CA ARG A 90 -19.49 -20.69 7.44
C ARG A 90 -20.03 -21.39 8.68
N ARG A 91 -19.36 -22.46 9.13
CA ARG A 91 -19.75 -23.19 10.34
C ARG A 91 -19.63 -22.32 11.59
N LEU A 92 -18.57 -21.51 11.70
CA LEU A 92 -18.39 -20.56 12.79
C LEU A 92 -19.48 -19.49 12.84
N VAL A 93 -19.82 -18.90 11.69
CA VAL A 93 -20.85 -17.85 11.58
C VAL A 93 -22.23 -18.42 11.91
N ALA A 94 -22.52 -19.65 11.47
CA ALA A 94 -23.81 -20.32 11.71
C ALA A 94 -23.97 -20.84 13.15
N ALA A 95 -22.88 -21.05 13.88
CA ALA A 95 -22.95 -21.60 15.22
C ALA A 95 -23.23 -20.55 16.29
N SER A 96 -23.96 -20.95 17.33
CA SER A 96 -24.32 -20.11 18.48
C SER A 96 -23.15 -19.91 19.46
N TRP A 97 -21.94 -19.74 18.95
CA TRP A 97 -20.76 -19.47 19.75
C TRP A 97 -20.83 -18.03 20.27
N CYS A 98 -20.38 -17.79 21.50
CA CYS A 98 -20.53 -16.52 22.22
C CYS A 98 -19.61 -15.40 21.70
N TRP A 99 -19.59 -15.15 20.39
CA TRP A 99 -18.84 -14.09 19.76
C TRP A 99 -19.37 -12.70 20.13
N SER A 100 -18.46 -11.76 20.37
CA SER A 100 -18.86 -10.35 20.46
C SER A 100 -19.52 -9.89 19.15
N PRO A 101 -20.38 -8.87 19.16
CA PRO A 101 -20.98 -8.33 17.94
C PRO A 101 -19.94 -7.97 16.86
N HIS A 102 -18.80 -7.40 17.25
CA HIS A 102 -17.70 -7.06 16.36
C HIS A 102 -17.02 -8.31 15.75
N GLN A 103 -16.83 -9.38 16.54
CA GLN A 103 -16.24 -10.62 16.03
C GLN A 103 -17.17 -11.33 15.05
N ARG A 104 -18.49 -11.28 15.28
CA ARG A 104 -19.48 -11.82 14.33
C ARG A 104 -19.44 -11.09 13.01
N GLN A 105 -19.43 -9.76 13.03
CA GLN A 105 -19.33 -8.96 11.83
C GLN A 105 -18.04 -9.28 11.05
N ALA A 106 -16.90 -9.34 11.73
CA ALA A 106 -15.64 -9.68 11.08
C ALA A 106 -15.63 -11.11 10.50
N LEU A 107 -16.21 -12.10 11.19
CA LEU A 107 -16.35 -13.48 10.69
C LEU A 107 -17.30 -13.57 9.49
N GLN A 108 -18.37 -12.78 9.50
CA GLN A 108 -19.32 -12.66 8.39
C GLN A 108 -18.60 -12.12 7.14
N GLU A 109 -17.90 -10.98 7.27
CA GLU A 109 -17.13 -10.34 6.19
C GLU A 109 -16.04 -11.29 5.66
N MET A 110 -15.31 -11.98 6.54
CA MET A 110 -14.29 -12.96 6.15
C MET A 110 -14.91 -14.18 5.43
N SER A 111 -16.08 -14.65 5.86
CA SER A 111 -16.78 -15.78 5.24
C SER A 111 -17.29 -15.42 3.84
N GLU A 112 -17.85 -14.22 3.68
CA GLU A 112 -18.32 -13.70 2.38
C GLU A 112 -17.15 -13.56 1.39
N LEU A 113 -16.03 -12.98 1.84
CA LEU A 113 -14.80 -12.91 1.04
C LEU A 113 -14.23 -14.29 0.69
N ALA A 114 -14.24 -15.24 1.63
CA ALA A 114 -13.79 -16.60 1.36
C ALA A 114 -14.71 -17.35 0.39
N GLN A 115 -16.01 -17.08 0.41
CA GLN A 115 -16.96 -17.60 -0.58
C GLN A 115 -16.72 -16.99 -1.95
N LEU A 116 -16.42 -15.70 -2.01
CA LEU A 116 -16.05 -15.02 -3.23
C LEU A 116 -14.85 -15.66 -3.93
N VAL A 117 -13.81 -15.93 -3.14
CA VAL A 117 -12.54 -16.49 -3.62
C VAL A 117 -12.67 -17.98 -3.96
N CYS A 118 -13.48 -18.75 -3.22
CA CYS A 118 -13.63 -20.20 -3.44
C CYS A 118 -14.81 -20.58 -4.35
N GLY A 119 -15.76 -19.67 -4.56
CA GLY A 119 -17.01 -19.86 -5.30
C GLY A 119 -16.85 -19.83 -6.82
N GLY A 120 -15.64 -19.63 -7.32
CA GLY A 120 -15.28 -19.83 -8.72
C GLY A 120 -15.24 -21.31 -9.11
N LYS A 121 -16.33 -22.05 -8.88
CA LYS A 121 -16.60 -23.32 -9.57
C LYS A 121 -17.59 -23.05 -10.68
N ASP A 122 -17.08 -22.57 -11.80
CA ASP A 122 -17.50 -23.08 -13.10
C ASP A 122 -16.37 -22.94 -14.11
N SER A 123 -16.36 -23.91 -15.02
CA SER A 123 -15.22 -24.32 -15.84
C SER A 123 -14.98 -23.36 -17.01
N GLN A 124 -14.64 -22.11 -16.73
CA GLN A 124 -13.98 -21.14 -17.62
C GLN A 124 -13.28 -20.14 -16.69
N VAL A 125 -12.05 -20.41 -16.27
CA VAL A 125 -11.19 -19.34 -15.74
C VAL A 125 -10.92 -18.43 -16.92
N ASP A 126 -11.70 -17.36 -17.02
CA ASP A 126 -11.65 -16.41 -18.14
C ASP A 126 -10.20 -15.99 -18.38
N GLU A 127 -9.75 -16.13 -19.64
CA GLU A 127 -8.45 -15.71 -20.15
C GLU A 127 -8.09 -14.27 -19.68
N VAL A 128 -9.14 -13.46 -19.47
CA VAL A 128 -9.17 -12.09 -18.92
C VAL A 128 -8.55 -11.95 -17.52
N ASP A 129 -8.75 -12.90 -16.60
CA ASP A 129 -8.18 -12.81 -15.24
C ASP A 129 -6.67 -13.11 -15.26
N SER A 130 -6.26 -14.07 -16.10
CA SER A 130 -4.84 -14.37 -16.32
C SER A 130 -4.09 -13.19 -16.96
N ASP A 131 -4.74 -12.45 -17.86
CA ASP A 131 -4.20 -11.25 -18.49
C ASP A 131 -4.02 -10.11 -17.49
N PHE A 132 -4.98 -9.92 -16.58
CA PHE A 132 -4.89 -8.89 -15.54
C PHE A 132 -3.76 -9.19 -14.54
N HIS A 133 -3.60 -10.44 -14.12
CA HIS A 133 -2.51 -10.86 -13.23
C HIS A 133 -1.15 -10.66 -13.91
N ARG A 134 -1.04 -11.07 -15.18
CA ARG A 134 0.17 -10.82 -15.99
C ARG A 134 0.45 -9.33 -16.11
N ARG A 135 -0.58 -8.50 -16.32
CA ARG A 135 -0.44 -7.04 -16.37
C ARG A 135 0.06 -6.47 -15.05
N ILE A 136 -0.54 -6.84 -13.90
CA ILE A 136 -0.09 -6.39 -12.58
C ILE A 136 1.39 -6.73 -12.39
N ARG A 137 1.77 -7.99 -12.60
CA ARG A 137 3.16 -8.43 -12.46
C ARG A 137 4.09 -7.64 -13.38
N SER A 138 3.72 -7.47 -14.65
CA SER A 138 4.54 -6.70 -15.61
C SER A 138 4.72 -5.25 -15.18
N VAL A 139 3.71 -4.62 -14.57
CA VAL A 139 3.80 -3.25 -14.07
C VAL A 139 4.68 -3.19 -12.83
N LEU A 140 4.51 -4.11 -11.87
CA LEU A 140 5.29 -4.12 -10.63
C LEU A 140 6.80 -4.33 -10.87
N LEU A 141 7.17 -5.09 -11.90
CA LEU A 141 8.56 -5.28 -12.31
C LEU A 141 9.25 -3.99 -12.79
N GLU A 142 8.49 -2.97 -13.18
CA GLU A 142 9.03 -1.69 -13.65
C GLU A 142 8.99 -0.60 -12.58
N ARG A 143 8.43 -0.89 -11.40
CA ARG A 143 8.21 0.10 -10.34
C ARG A 143 9.42 0.26 -9.42
N THR A 144 9.46 1.41 -8.77
CA THR A 144 10.49 1.76 -7.80
C THR A 144 9.89 2.17 -6.46
N VAL A 145 10.60 1.83 -5.39
CA VAL A 145 10.40 2.38 -4.05
C VAL A 145 11.57 3.26 -3.61
N ARG A 146 12.59 3.46 -4.47
CA ARG A 146 13.74 4.31 -4.18
C ARG A 146 13.39 5.78 -4.21
N PHE A 147 12.54 6.18 -5.15
CA PHE A 147 12.07 7.56 -5.27
C PHE A 147 10.63 7.70 -4.76
N VAL A 148 10.43 8.70 -3.93
CA VAL A 148 9.14 9.10 -3.37
C VAL A 148 8.88 10.55 -3.76
N VAL A 149 7.64 10.89 -4.06
CA VAL A 149 7.23 12.28 -4.33
C VAL A 149 6.52 12.84 -3.11
N VAL A 150 6.98 13.98 -2.60
CA VAL A 150 6.36 14.70 -1.48
C VAL A 150 5.68 15.95 -2.03
N LEU A 151 4.39 16.11 -1.74
CA LEU A 151 3.61 17.29 -2.10
C LEU A 151 3.42 18.17 -0.87
N GLU A 152 4.13 19.29 -0.82
CA GLU A 152 3.96 20.29 0.23
C GLU A 152 2.86 21.28 -0.18
N GLY A 153 1.65 21.02 0.31
CA GLY A 153 0.55 21.97 0.24
C GLY A 153 0.08 22.37 -1.15
N VAL A 154 0.32 21.56 -2.18
CA VAL A 154 -0.22 21.74 -3.55
C VAL A 154 -1.73 22.00 -3.45
N ARG A 155 -2.17 23.22 -3.75
CA ARG A 155 -3.55 23.67 -3.43
C ARG A 155 -4.53 23.24 -4.50
N ASN A 156 -4.08 23.14 -5.75
CA ASN A 156 -4.95 22.80 -6.87
C ASN A 156 -5.13 21.28 -6.96
N SER A 157 -6.37 20.81 -6.75
CA SER A 157 -6.72 19.39 -6.87
C SER A 157 -6.42 18.83 -8.27
N ALA A 158 -6.53 19.63 -9.34
CA ALA A 158 -6.18 19.19 -10.68
C ALA A 158 -4.68 18.93 -10.82
N ASN A 159 -3.83 19.78 -10.24
CA ASN A 159 -2.38 19.57 -10.24
C ASN A 159 -2.01 18.32 -9.42
N GLN A 160 -2.62 18.13 -8.24
CA GLN A 160 -2.42 16.90 -7.46
C GLN A 160 -2.75 15.65 -8.29
N GLN A 161 -3.92 15.62 -8.93
CA GLN A 161 -4.34 14.47 -9.74
C GLN A 161 -3.41 14.20 -10.93
N MET A 162 -2.96 15.26 -11.60
CA MET A 162 -1.99 15.13 -12.71
C MET A 162 -0.63 14.62 -12.23
N ILE A 163 -0.20 15.02 -11.02
CA ILE A 163 1.01 14.49 -10.40
C ILE A 163 0.84 13.02 -10.05
N LEU A 164 -0.26 12.61 -9.42
CA LEU A 164 -0.52 11.19 -9.12
C LEU A 164 -0.52 10.35 -10.40
N ARG A 165 -1.20 10.81 -11.44
CA ARG A 165 -1.21 10.15 -12.75
C ARG A 165 0.20 10.05 -13.34
N THR A 166 1.02 11.07 -13.16
CA THR A 166 2.42 11.07 -13.62
C THR A 166 3.24 10.06 -12.83
N CYS A 167 3.15 10.07 -11.49
CA CYS A 167 3.83 9.12 -10.60
C CYS A 167 3.49 7.67 -10.94
N GLU A 168 2.19 7.38 -11.13
CA GLU A 168 1.73 6.04 -11.52
C GLU A 168 2.34 5.61 -12.86
N ALA A 169 2.23 6.46 -13.88
CA ALA A 169 2.68 6.16 -15.24
C ALA A 169 4.21 5.98 -15.36
N VAL A 170 5.00 6.65 -14.51
CA VAL A 170 6.47 6.53 -14.54
C VAL A 170 7.03 5.52 -13.53
N GLY A 171 6.15 4.81 -12.81
CA GLY A 171 6.55 3.70 -11.93
C GLY A 171 6.91 4.09 -10.49
N ILE A 172 6.54 5.28 -10.02
CA ILE A 172 6.68 5.68 -8.61
C ILE A 172 5.59 4.99 -7.79
N GLN A 173 5.97 4.33 -6.69
CA GLN A 173 5.01 3.68 -5.79
C GLN A 173 4.41 4.60 -4.73
N GLU A 174 5.23 5.45 -4.11
CA GLU A 174 4.82 6.22 -2.93
C GLU A 174 4.72 7.71 -3.21
N VAL A 175 3.62 8.31 -2.76
CA VAL A 175 3.41 9.77 -2.77
C VAL A 175 3.04 10.21 -1.36
N TRP A 176 3.79 11.18 -0.84
CA TRP A 176 3.61 11.72 0.50
C TRP A 176 2.93 13.09 0.42
N LEU A 177 1.97 13.32 1.31
CA LEU A 177 1.17 14.53 1.35
C LEU A 177 1.42 15.21 2.70
N VAL A 178 1.88 16.46 2.65
CA VAL A 178 2.08 17.29 3.85
C VAL A 178 1.35 18.63 3.63
N PRO A 179 0.60 19.12 4.64
CA PRO A 179 -0.05 20.43 4.52
C PRO A 179 1.00 21.54 4.39
N PRO A 180 0.63 22.71 3.83
CA PRO A 180 1.51 23.87 3.83
C PRO A 180 1.72 24.40 5.26
N PRO A 181 2.71 25.29 5.48
CA PRO A 181 2.95 25.92 6.77
C PRO A 181 1.69 26.56 7.38
N SER A 182 1.62 26.56 8.71
CA SER A 182 0.48 27.09 9.47
C SER A 182 0.10 28.51 9.03
N GLY A 183 -1.19 28.72 8.74
CA GLY A 183 -1.74 30.02 8.31
C GLY A 183 -1.99 30.17 6.81
N ALA A 184 -1.50 29.26 5.98
CA ALA A 184 -1.86 29.21 4.56
C ALA A 184 -3.31 28.71 4.37
N LYS A 185 -4.07 29.35 3.47
CA LYS A 185 -5.42 28.87 3.09
C LYS A 185 -5.28 27.54 2.34
N TYR A 186 -5.38 26.42 3.06
CA TYR A 186 -5.36 25.08 2.50
C TYR A 186 -6.76 24.46 2.60
N ARG A 187 -7.38 24.21 1.44
CA ARG A 187 -8.52 23.28 1.38
C ARG A 187 -7.94 21.90 1.15
N ALA A 188 -7.89 21.08 2.20
CA ALA A 188 -7.44 19.69 2.16
C ALA A 188 -8.34 18.76 1.32
N THR A 189 -9.27 19.32 0.56
CA THR A 189 -10.18 18.56 -0.27
C THR A 189 -9.45 18.20 -1.56
N MET A 190 -8.79 17.04 -1.58
CA MET A 190 -8.55 16.33 -2.83
C MET A 190 -9.92 16.11 -3.44
N VAL A 191 -10.30 16.95 -4.39
CA VAL A 191 -11.57 16.79 -5.10
C VAL A 191 -11.52 15.40 -5.71
N ARG A 192 -12.43 14.52 -5.27
CA ARG A 192 -12.65 13.15 -5.79
C ARG A 192 -13.20 13.18 -7.22
N SER A 193 -12.73 14.12 -8.05
CA SER A 193 -13.05 14.13 -9.47
C SER A 193 -12.29 12.98 -10.11
N ARG A 194 -12.98 11.86 -10.32
CA ARG A 194 -12.47 10.64 -10.97
C ARG A 194 -11.92 10.90 -12.38
N HIS A 195 -12.17 12.06 -12.98
CA HIS A 195 -11.87 12.33 -14.38
C HIS A 195 -10.42 12.74 -14.67
N ALA A 196 -9.73 13.46 -13.79
CA ALA A 196 -8.38 13.96 -14.11
C ALA A 196 -7.26 12.97 -13.70
N SER A 197 -7.38 12.25 -12.59
CA SER A 197 -6.43 11.18 -12.23
C SER A 197 -6.69 9.87 -12.98
N ARG A 198 -7.91 9.65 -13.48
CA ARG A 198 -8.42 8.37 -13.99
C ARG A 198 -8.24 7.21 -13.00
N GLY A 199 -8.30 7.48 -11.69
CA GLY A 199 -8.19 6.47 -10.63
C GLY A 199 -6.77 6.04 -10.29
N ALA A 200 -5.74 6.77 -10.75
CA ALA A 200 -4.33 6.45 -10.50
C ALA A 200 -3.99 6.33 -8.99
N GLU A 201 -4.69 7.07 -8.14
CA GLU A 201 -4.53 7.02 -6.68
C GLU A 201 -4.72 5.63 -6.07
N ARG A 202 -5.46 4.73 -6.74
CA ARG A 202 -5.69 3.34 -6.29
C ARG A 202 -4.47 2.44 -6.45
N PHE A 203 -3.55 2.81 -7.34
CA PHE A 203 -2.33 2.05 -7.64
C PHE A 203 -1.10 2.61 -6.92
N LEU A 204 -1.28 3.71 -6.17
CA LEU A 204 -0.24 4.40 -5.43
C LEU A 204 -0.44 4.22 -3.93
N THR A 205 0.66 4.19 -3.20
CA THR A 205 0.64 4.26 -1.74
C THR A 205 0.70 5.72 -1.32
N LEU A 206 -0.42 6.25 -0.80
CA LEU A 206 -0.51 7.63 -0.34
C LEU A 206 -0.28 7.72 1.16
N ARG A 207 0.74 8.46 1.59
CA ARG A 207 1.04 8.68 3.01
C ARG A 207 0.80 10.14 3.39
N ARG A 208 0.07 10.37 4.48
CA ARG A 208 -0.25 11.72 4.96
C ARG A 208 0.53 12.00 6.21
N PHE A 209 1.17 13.16 6.24
CA PHE A 209 1.94 13.67 7.36
C PHE A 209 1.27 14.93 7.91
N ALA A 210 1.34 15.16 9.22
CA ALA A 210 0.73 16.32 9.83
C ALA A 210 1.55 17.60 9.61
N ASN A 211 2.87 17.47 9.49
CA ASN A 211 3.82 18.58 9.40
C ASN A 211 5.13 18.14 8.72
N VAL A 212 6.01 19.10 8.48
CA VAL A 212 7.29 18.87 7.80
C VAL A 212 8.28 18.12 8.70
N GLU A 213 8.19 18.27 10.02
CA GLU A 213 8.97 17.49 11.00
C GLU A 213 8.79 15.99 10.81
N GLU A 214 7.54 15.53 10.69
CA GLU A 214 7.23 14.11 10.50
C GLU A 214 7.79 13.58 9.18
N VAL A 215 7.73 14.38 8.10
CA VAL A 215 8.35 14.02 6.81
C VAL A 215 9.86 13.84 6.96
N ALA A 216 10.54 14.79 7.62
CA ALA A 216 11.98 14.72 7.83
C ALA A 216 12.38 13.57 8.77
N ALA A 217 11.60 13.31 9.83
CA ALA A 217 11.81 12.17 10.72
C ALA A 217 11.63 10.84 9.98
N CYS A 218 10.62 10.75 9.12
CA CYS A 218 10.36 9.59 8.28
C CYS A 218 11.48 9.34 7.27
N CYS A 219 12.00 10.38 6.62
CA CYS A 219 13.16 10.26 5.73
C CYS A 219 14.37 9.67 6.46
N LYS A 220 14.65 10.14 7.67
CA LYS A 220 15.73 9.57 8.51
C LYS A 220 15.48 8.11 8.88
N ALA A 221 14.26 7.76 9.27
CA ALA A 221 13.90 6.39 9.64
C ALA A 221 14.02 5.41 8.46
N GLU A 222 13.70 5.86 7.24
CA GLU A 222 13.76 5.05 6.01
C GLU A 222 15.08 5.15 5.25
N ALA A 223 16.09 5.82 5.84
CA ALA A 223 17.39 6.09 5.22
C ALA A 223 17.26 6.72 3.82
N ARG A 224 16.42 7.76 3.71
CA ARG A 224 16.18 8.54 2.49
C ARG A 224 16.71 9.95 2.65
N GLU A 225 17.24 10.51 1.57
CA GLU A 225 17.54 11.93 1.48
C GLU A 225 16.31 12.72 1.03
N LEU A 226 16.06 13.84 1.69
CA LEU A 226 15.01 14.78 1.35
C LEU A 226 15.56 15.82 0.37
N TRP A 227 15.09 15.83 -0.86
CA TRP A 227 15.53 16.76 -1.89
C TRP A 227 14.42 17.76 -2.22
N ALA A 228 14.72 19.05 -2.22
CA ALA A 228 13.74 20.11 -2.48
C ALA A 228 13.82 20.60 -3.93
N SER A 229 12.71 20.55 -4.68
CA SER A 229 12.60 21.22 -5.99
C SER A 229 12.44 22.74 -5.80
N TYR A 230 13.55 23.47 -5.84
CA TYR A 230 13.58 24.91 -5.57
C TYR A 230 14.01 25.67 -6.81
N CYS A 231 13.25 26.70 -7.23
CA CYS A 231 13.65 27.56 -8.34
C CYS A 231 14.23 28.87 -7.81
N PRO A 232 15.56 29.06 -7.82
CA PRO A 232 16.16 30.29 -7.32
C PRO A 232 15.75 31.49 -8.20
N PRO A 233 15.44 32.66 -7.60
CA PRO A 233 15.17 33.88 -8.35
C PRO A 233 16.42 34.31 -9.14
N ARG A 234 16.22 34.69 -10.41
CA ARG A 234 17.30 35.13 -11.33
C ARG A 234 17.87 36.51 -10.98
N THR A 235 17.37 37.19 -9.96
CA THR A 235 17.79 38.54 -9.59
C THR A 235 19.10 38.50 -8.81
N GLU A 236 20.13 38.97 -9.49
CA GLU A 236 21.46 39.35 -9.03
C GLU A 236 22.47 38.22 -8.76
N VAL A 237 23.54 38.32 -9.55
CA VAL A 237 24.75 37.50 -9.58
C VAL A 237 25.51 37.71 -8.28
N SER A 238 25.21 36.95 -7.22
CA SER A 238 26.10 36.87 -6.05
C SER A 238 25.89 35.61 -5.21
N ASP A 239 24.68 35.28 -4.75
CA ASP A 239 24.54 34.26 -3.67
C ASP A 239 23.50 33.16 -3.92
N ALA A 240 22.59 33.30 -4.89
CA ALA A 240 21.54 32.30 -5.15
C ALA A 240 22.07 30.98 -5.77
N ALA A 241 23.26 31.02 -6.39
CA ALA A 241 23.92 29.83 -6.93
C ALA A 241 24.48 28.90 -5.83
N ALA A 242 24.54 29.35 -4.57
CA ALA A 242 25.02 28.54 -3.45
C ALA A 242 23.93 27.63 -2.83
N VAL A 243 22.65 27.92 -3.08
CA VAL A 243 21.54 27.27 -2.36
C VAL A 243 21.01 26.02 -3.07
N ALA A 244 21.02 25.99 -4.40
CA ALA A 244 20.47 24.89 -5.19
C ALA A 244 21.36 24.52 -6.38
N VAL A 245 21.40 23.24 -6.72
CA VAL A 245 22.18 22.70 -7.85
C VAL A 245 21.28 22.29 -9.01
N PRO A 246 21.74 22.41 -10.27
CA PRO A 246 20.96 21.93 -11.39
C PRO A 246 20.85 20.41 -11.35
N LEU A 247 19.66 19.84 -11.62
CA LEU A 247 19.45 18.40 -11.68
C LEU A 247 19.98 17.82 -13.01
N VAL A 248 21.32 17.78 -13.12
CA VAL A 248 22.06 17.29 -14.27
C VAL A 248 23.23 16.42 -13.82
N ARG A 249 23.72 15.56 -14.71
CA ARG A 249 24.83 14.65 -14.44
C ARG A 249 26.08 15.45 -14.04
N GLY A 250 26.72 15.07 -12.95
CA GLY A 250 27.92 15.74 -12.41
C GLY A 250 27.63 16.84 -11.40
N SER A 251 26.39 17.32 -11.29
CA SER A 251 25.99 18.34 -10.31
C SER A 251 25.34 17.74 -9.05
N VAL A 252 25.00 16.46 -9.09
CA VAL A 252 24.35 15.72 -7.99
C VAL A 252 25.12 14.42 -7.70
N PRO A 253 24.97 13.82 -6.50
CA PRO A 253 25.64 12.57 -6.15
C PRO A 253 25.38 11.44 -7.16
N SER A 254 26.37 10.56 -7.32
CA SER A 254 26.25 9.34 -8.13
C SER A 254 26.95 8.19 -7.39
N PRO A 255 26.27 7.07 -7.10
CA PRO A 255 24.86 6.78 -7.42
C PRO A 255 23.87 7.67 -6.64
N LEU A 256 22.64 7.80 -7.15
CA LEU A 256 21.60 8.53 -6.44
C LEU A 256 21.15 7.74 -5.20
N PRO A 257 20.97 8.40 -4.03
CA PRO A 257 20.45 7.76 -2.83
C PRO A 257 18.96 7.42 -2.97
N ARG A 258 18.36 6.83 -1.92
CA ARG A 258 16.90 6.77 -1.83
C ARG A 258 16.39 8.19 -1.58
N LEU A 259 15.45 8.66 -2.38
CA LEU A 259 15.04 10.07 -2.38
C LEU A 259 13.58 10.25 -1.99
N ALA A 260 13.32 11.30 -1.21
CA ALA A 260 12.04 11.96 -1.12
C ALA A 260 12.15 13.31 -1.82
N LEU A 261 11.61 13.41 -3.04
CA LEU A 261 11.62 14.63 -3.83
C LEU A 261 10.41 15.49 -3.49
N VAL A 262 10.65 16.69 -2.97
CA VAL A 262 9.59 17.62 -2.57
C VAL A 262 9.24 18.58 -3.69
N LEU A 263 7.94 18.73 -3.91
CA LEU A 263 7.31 19.73 -4.76
C LEU A 263 6.52 20.69 -3.89
N GLY A 264 6.81 21.98 -4.04
CA GLY A 264 6.18 23.06 -3.28
C GLY A 264 4.79 23.46 -3.79
N THR A 265 4.18 24.37 -3.04
CA THR A 265 2.86 24.95 -3.36
C THR A 265 2.94 25.86 -4.59
N GLU A 266 1.85 25.95 -5.35
CA GLU A 266 1.76 26.88 -6.47
C GLU A 266 1.89 28.34 -6.00
N GLY A 267 2.80 29.09 -6.63
CA GLY A 267 3.07 30.50 -6.31
C GLY A 267 4.10 30.66 -5.20
N ASP A 268 3.85 30.07 -4.03
CA ASP A 268 4.69 30.23 -2.84
C ASP A 268 5.96 29.35 -2.87
N GLY A 269 5.95 28.27 -3.66
CA GLY A 269 7.05 27.32 -3.74
C GLY A 269 7.17 26.44 -2.48
N ILE A 270 8.40 26.01 -2.20
CA ILE A 270 8.73 25.19 -1.02
C ILE A 270 8.90 26.12 0.18
N SER A 271 8.39 25.73 1.33
CA SER A 271 8.51 26.54 2.54
C SER A 271 9.97 26.66 3.01
N PRO A 272 10.35 27.77 3.67
CA PRO A 272 11.67 27.90 4.29
C PRO A 272 11.96 26.80 5.31
N GLU A 273 10.92 26.34 6.01
CA GLU A 273 10.99 25.26 7.00
C GLU A 273 11.41 23.93 6.37
N LEU A 274 10.78 23.56 5.24
CA LEU A 274 11.14 22.35 4.50
C LEU A 274 12.49 22.49 3.82
N LEU A 275 12.76 23.64 3.21
CA LEU A 275 14.04 23.92 2.56
C LEU A 275 15.21 23.79 3.55
N GLY A 276 15.03 24.26 4.79
CA GLY A 276 16.02 24.14 5.86
C GLY A 276 16.24 22.70 6.38
N LYS A 277 15.34 21.77 6.08
CA LYS A 277 15.47 20.34 6.41
C LYS A 277 15.94 19.48 5.23
N ALA A 278 15.94 20.03 4.01
CA ALA A 278 16.36 19.32 2.82
C ALA A 278 17.87 19.04 2.84
N ASN A 279 18.25 17.84 2.42
CA ASN A 279 19.65 17.46 2.22
C ASN A 279 20.26 18.18 1.01
N LEU A 280 19.45 18.41 -0.03
CA LEU A 280 19.85 19.07 -1.26
C LEU A 280 18.66 19.84 -1.85
N ALA A 281 18.90 21.05 -2.34
CA ALA A 281 17.94 21.73 -3.20
C ALA A 281 18.37 21.58 -4.66
N VAL A 282 17.44 21.19 -5.52
CA VAL A 282 17.67 20.95 -6.94
C VAL A 282 16.72 21.76 -7.81
N TYR A 283 17.15 22.11 -9.02
CA TYR A 283 16.31 22.83 -9.98
C TYR A 283 16.44 22.27 -11.39
N LEU A 284 15.39 22.47 -12.19
CA LEU A 284 15.44 22.25 -13.64
C LEU A 284 16.02 23.50 -14.32
N PRO A 285 17.10 23.39 -15.10
CA PRO A 285 17.61 24.52 -15.86
C PRO A 285 16.54 25.08 -16.79
N MET A 286 16.21 26.37 -16.61
CA MET A 286 15.25 27.09 -17.44
C MET A 286 15.97 28.17 -18.24
N HIS A 287 15.74 28.23 -19.55
CA HIS A 287 16.41 29.17 -20.47
C HIS A 287 15.46 30.20 -21.10
N GLY A 288 14.18 30.20 -20.72
CA GLY A 288 13.18 31.16 -21.20
C GLY A 288 12.95 32.34 -20.26
N PHE A 289 12.01 33.21 -20.64
CA PHE A 289 11.58 34.36 -19.82
C PHE A 289 10.72 33.97 -18.60
N MET A 290 10.13 32.78 -18.62
CA MET A 290 9.30 32.30 -17.52
C MET A 290 10.16 31.94 -16.30
N GLN A 291 9.63 32.23 -15.11
CA GLN A 291 10.34 32.04 -13.85
C GLN A 291 10.13 30.67 -13.22
N SER A 292 9.08 29.96 -13.62
CA SER A 292 8.76 28.62 -13.12
C SER A 292 7.92 27.83 -14.12
N LEU A 293 7.80 26.52 -13.89
CA LEU A 293 6.89 25.64 -14.59
C LEU A 293 5.66 25.35 -13.72
N ASN A 294 4.56 24.93 -14.34
CA ASN A 294 3.46 24.32 -13.60
C ASN A 294 3.98 23.11 -12.80
N VAL A 295 3.54 22.96 -11.54
CA VAL A 295 4.06 21.95 -10.61
C VAL A 295 3.90 20.50 -11.12
N ALA A 296 2.83 20.19 -11.86
CA ALA A 296 2.64 18.87 -12.44
C ALA A 296 3.60 18.62 -13.62
N VAL A 297 3.87 19.65 -14.44
CA VAL A 297 4.87 19.58 -15.52
C VAL A 297 6.27 19.41 -14.92
N ALA A 298 6.60 20.20 -13.89
CA ALA A 298 7.87 20.10 -13.18
C ALA A 298 8.07 18.70 -12.59
N CYS A 299 7.04 18.13 -11.95
CA CYS A 299 7.06 16.76 -11.42
C CYS A 299 7.50 15.75 -12.48
N GLY A 300 6.82 15.72 -13.64
CA GLY A 300 7.16 14.77 -14.70
C GLY A 300 8.59 14.94 -15.23
N MET A 301 9.02 16.18 -15.42
CA MET A 301 10.38 16.47 -15.89
C MET A 301 11.46 16.08 -14.86
N LEU A 302 11.24 16.37 -13.57
CA LEU A 302 12.15 15.98 -12.49
C LEU A 302 12.26 14.47 -12.38
N LEU A 303 11.13 13.75 -12.40
CA LEU A 303 11.11 12.29 -12.32
C LEU A 303 11.84 11.64 -13.51
N GLN A 304 11.60 12.11 -14.74
CA GLN A 304 12.33 11.61 -15.90
C GLN A 304 13.84 11.87 -15.77
N ARG A 305 14.24 13.07 -15.30
CA ARG A 305 15.66 13.36 -15.05
C ARG A 305 16.27 12.45 -13.99
N LEU A 306 15.55 12.13 -12.91
CA LEU A 306 16.03 11.19 -11.91
C LEU A 306 16.24 9.79 -12.51
N PHE A 307 15.33 9.31 -13.35
CA PHE A 307 15.50 8.02 -14.04
C PHE A 307 16.63 8.03 -15.08
N ASP A 308 16.87 9.14 -15.79
CA ASP A 308 18.02 9.28 -16.69
C ASP A 308 19.36 9.25 -15.92
N LEU A 309 19.36 9.77 -14.69
CA LEU A 309 20.53 9.82 -13.81
C LEU A 309 20.77 8.50 -13.07
N CYS A 310 19.72 7.75 -12.78
CA CYS A 310 19.74 6.47 -12.07
C CYS A 310 18.78 5.46 -12.74
N PRO A 311 19.14 4.93 -13.93
CA PRO A 311 18.29 3.97 -14.65
C PRO A 311 17.99 2.72 -13.84
N GLU A 312 18.92 2.30 -12.98
CA GLU A 312 18.81 1.15 -12.08
C GLU A 312 17.73 1.28 -11.00
N ALA A 313 17.14 2.47 -10.82
CA ALA A 313 15.98 2.63 -9.94
C ALA A 313 14.73 1.97 -10.52
N ARG A 314 14.62 1.84 -11.85
CA ARG A 314 13.48 1.18 -12.49
C ARG A 314 13.51 -0.31 -12.16
N GLY A 315 12.42 -0.82 -11.61
CA GLY A 315 12.29 -2.22 -11.20
C GLY A 315 13.06 -2.60 -9.94
N ASP A 316 13.52 -1.62 -9.14
CA ASP A 316 14.27 -1.88 -7.90
C ASP A 316 13.37 -2.20 -6.68
N MET A 317 12.08 -2.40 -6.91
CA MET A 317 11.13 -2.77 -5.87
C MET A 317 11.42 -4.19 -5.32
N PRO A 318 11.57 -4.37 -3.99
CA PRO A 318 11.79 -5.69 -3.39
C PRO A 318 10.63 -6.68 -3.66
N SER A 319 10.93 -7.96 -3.88
CA SER A 319 9.93 -8.98 -4.22
C SER A 319 8.79 -9.09 -3.21
N ASN A 320 9.09 -9.00 -1.91
CA ASN A 320 8.08 -9.04 -0.87
C ASN A 320 7.10 -7.85 -0.94
N VAL A 321 7.56 -6.69 -1.41
CA VAL A 321 6.69 -5.51 -1.64
C VAL A 321 5.87 -5.71 -2.92
N GLN A 322 6.47 -6.26 -3.97
CA GLN A 322 5.76 -6.59 -5.21
C GLN A 322 4.62 -7.59 -4.94
N GLU A 323 4.89 -8.67 -4.22
CA GLU A 323 3.89 -9.68 -3.86
C GLU A 323 2.73 -9.08 -3.06
N HIS A 324 3.05 -8.23 -2.07
CA HIS A 324 2.04 -7.55 -1.27
C HIS A 324 1.14 -6.63 -2.11
N LEU A 325 1.74 -5.83 -3.00
CA LEU A 325 0.99 -4.95 -3.90
C LEU A 325 0.18 -5.75 -4.92
N ALA A 326 0.71 -6.85 -5.45
CA ALA A 326 0.00 -7.72 -6.38
C ALA A 326 -1.27 -8.28 -5.74
N ALA A 327 -1.16 -8.79 -4.50
CA ALA A 327 -2.28 -9.29 -3.73
C ALA A 327 -3.35 -8.20 -3.48
N MET A 328 -2.92 -7.00 -3.08
CA MET A 328 -3.82 -5.88 -2.84
C MET A 328 -4.57 -5.46 -4.13
N LEU A 329 -3.86 -5.32 -5.25
CA LEU A 329 -4.46 -4.93 -6.53
C LEU A 329 -5.41 -5.99 -7.08
N HIS A 330 -5.09 -7.27 -6.84
CA HIS A 330 -5.98 -8.37 -7.17
C HIS A 330 -7.26 -8.33 -6.33
N GLY A 331 -7.15 -8.14 -5.00
CA GLY A 331 -8.31 -7.99 -4.12
C GLY A 331 -9.22 -6.83 -4.52
N LEU A 332 -8.64 -5.68 -4.91
CA LEU A 332 -9.39 -4.52 -5.41
C LEU A 332 -10.12 -4.78 -6.74
N ARG A 333 -9.65 -5.74 -7.55
CA ARG A 333 -10.31 -6.14 -8.80
C ARG A 333 -11.49 -7.07 -8.53
N LEU A 334 -11.30 -8.07 -7.67
CA LEU A 334 -12.36 -9.00 -7.29
C LEU A 334 -13.54 -8.28 -6.66
N ALA A 335 -13.26 -7.40 -5.68
CA ALA A 335 -14.30 -6.60 -5.02
C ALA A 335 -15.13 -5.73 -5.99
N ARG A 336 -14.64 -5.45 -7.21
CA ARG A 336 -15.38 -4.68 -8.22
C ARG A 336 -16.33 -5.56 -9.04
N ASN A 337 -15.98 -6.82 -9.27
CA ASN A 337 -16.83 -7.71 -10.07
C ASN A 337 -18.14 -8.05 -9.35
N ASP A 338 -18.16 -8.00 -8.01
CA ASP A 338 -19.34 -8.34 -7.21
C ASP A 338 -20.31 -7.20 -6.92
N VAL A 339 -19.84 -5.95 -7.02
CA VAL A 339 -20.68 -4.76 -6.77
C VAL A 339 -21.48 -4.37 -8.03
N GLY A 340 -21.26 -5.07 -9.16
CA GLY A 340 -21.78 -4.64 -10.46
C GLY A 340 -21.07 -3.37 -10.94
N ASP A 341 -21.26 -3.02 -12.21
CA ASP A 341 -20.60 -1.86 -12.85
C ASP A 341 -21.00 -0.50 -12.24
N ASP A 342 -21.90 -0.48 -11.25
CA ASP A 342 -22.23 0.70 -10.47
C ASP A 342 -21.10 0.97 -9.47
N ASP A 343 -20.17 1.82 -9.92
CA ASP A 343 -18.89 2.26 -9.33
C ASP A 343 -19.00 2.97 -7.95
N GLU A 344 -19.99 2.65 -7.12
CA GLU A 344 -20.19 3.14 -5.74
C GLU A 344 -19.92 2.02 -4.71
N GLY A 345 -18.71 1.99 -4.15
CA GLY A 345 -18.48 1.34 -2.86
C GLY A 345 -17.32 0.35 -2.82
N ILE A 346 -16.09 0.84 -2.80
CA ILE A 346 -15.01 0.11 -2.12
C ILE A 346 -14.96 0.70 -0.69
N PRO A 347 -15.20 -0.09 0.37
CA PRO A 347 -15.17 0.40 1.75
C PRO A 347 -13.82 1.05 2.09
N GLU A 348 -13.83 2.21 2.76
CA GLU A 348 -12.62 2.98 3.12
C GLU A 348 -11.61 2.21 4.01
N GLY A 349 -11.99 1.06 4.58
CA GLY A 349 -11.08 0.20 5.35
C GLY A 349 -10.19 -0.73 4.51
N LEU A 350 -10.34 -0.74 3.19
CA LEU A 350 -9.64 -1.63 2.25
C LEU A 350 -8.52 -0.93 1.44
N LEU A 351 -8.44 0.40 1.50
CA LEU A 351 -7.36 1.25 0.96
C LEU A 351 -6.43 1.68 2.10
#